data_AF-A0A820SCI3-F1
#
_entry.id   AF-A0A820SCI3-F1
#
_cell.length_a   1.000
_cell.length_b   1.000
_cell.length_c   1.000
_cell.angle_alpha   90.00
_cell.angle_beta   90.00
_cell.angle_gamma   90.00
#
_symmetry.space_group_name_H-M   'P 1'
#
loop_
_entity.id
_entity.type
_entity.pdbx_description
1 polymer ?
#
loop_
_entity_poly.entity_id
_entity_poly.type
_entity_poly.pdbx_seq_one_letter_code
_entity_poly.pdbx_strand_id
1 'polypeptide(L)'
;DDVLSELDILKEQLSDLYRNHHNQVPIFIETFKNPRLLPHMYIECIPVPVEQANLVPMYFRKALLESESMWSTNKKIIELNHHRSRTLKSVIPKGLPYFCVEFPADKSKNENLYGYAHMIEERGQFPLYFGREILGGLMQIDNPLLWMRPSNKEPEDIIEKKCTFLKQLWKKNINKLST
;
A
#
# COMPACT_ATOMS: atom_id res chain seq x y z
N ASP A 1 3.22 9.82 18.24
CA ASP A 1 1.97 9.81 17.45
C ASP A 1 2.05 10.79 16.28
N ASP A 2 2.83 11.86 16.41
CA ASP A 2 3.13 12.86 15.37
C ASP A 2 3.58 12.29 14.01
N VAL A 3 4.46 11.28 13.99
CA VAL A 3 4.93 10.65 12.74
C VAL A 3 3.81 9.91 12.00
N LEU A 4 2.90 9.24 12.72
CA LEU A 4 1.80 8.50 12.08
C LEU A 4 0.79 9.48 11.47
N SER A 5 0.48 10.58 12.16
CA SER A 5 -0.37 11.63 11.60
C SER A 5 0.28 12.30 10.38
N GLU A 6 1.59 12.52 10.39
CA GLU A 6 2.31 13.05 9.23
C GLU A 6 2.24 12.10 8.03
N LEU A 7 2.38 10.78 8.28
CA LEU A 7 2.22 9.76 7.25
C LEU A 7 0.81 9.74 6.66
N ASP A 8 -0.23 9.90 7.49
CA ASP A 8 -1.62 9.93 7.00
C ASP A 8 -1.88 11.17 6.13
N ILE A 9 -1.38 12.35 6.54
CA ILE A 9 -1.42 13.57 5.71
C ILE A 9 -0.69 13.35 4.38
N LEU A 10 0.47 12.70 4.40
CA LEU A 10 1.24 12.43 3.19
C LEU A 10 0.48 11.48 2.24
N LYS A 11 -0.17 10.43 2.78
CA LYS A 11 -1.01 9.51 2.00
C LYS A 11 -2.20 10.22 1.37
N GLU A 12 -2.85 11.12 2.09
CA GLU A 12 -3.94 11.94 1.56
C GLU A 12 -3.47 12.85 0.42
N GLN A 13 -2.35 13.55 0.60
CA GLN A 13 -1.76 14.41 -0.43
C GLN A 13 -1.35 13.63 -1.68
N LEU A 14 -0.76 12.45 -1.52
CA LEU A 14 -0.44 11.54 -2.63
C LEU A 14 -1.71 11.08 -3.35
N SER A 15 -2.76 10.76 -2.60
CA SER A 15 -4.06 10.36 -3.15
C SER A 15 -4.67 11.45 -4.02
N ASP A 16 -4.63 12.70 -3.57
CA ASP A 16 -5.09 13.85 -4.34
C ASP A 16 -4.24 14.08 -5.59
N LEU A 17 -2.91 13.97 -5.45
CA LEU A 17 -1.98 14.16 -6.55
C LEU A 17 -2.25 13.18 -7.70
N TYR A 18 -2.34 11.88 -7.39
CA TYR A 18 -2.57 10.86 -8.43
C TYR A 18 -3.97 10.95 -9.04
N ARG A 19 -4.98 11.26 -8.23
CA ARG A 19 -6.36 11.41 -8.72
C ARG A 19 -6.50 12.61 -9.65
N ASN A 20 -5.94 13.76 -9.26
CA ASN A 20 -6.09 15.01 -10.00
C ASN A 20 -5.24 15.07 -11.28
N HIS A 21 -4.06 14.45 -11.29
CA HIS A 21 -3.11 14.62 -12.39
C HIS A 21 -2.98 13.40 -13.30
N HIS A 22 -3.35 12.20 -12.83
CA HIS A 22 -3.08 10.95 -13.54
C HIS A 22 -4.28 10.00 -13.65
N ASN A 23 -5.47 10.39 -13.15
CA ASN A 23 -6.64 9.51 -13.12
C ASN A 23 -6.33 8.13 -12.49
N GLN A 24 -5.57 8.16 -11.41
CA GLN A 24 -5.11 6.99 -10.66
C GLN A 24 -5.41 7.12 -9.18
N VAL A 25 -5.44 5.99 -8.47
CA VAL A 25 -5.63 5.89 -7.03
C VAL A 25 -4.43 5.13 -6.44
N PRO A 26 -3.67 5.71 -5.50
CA PRO A 26 -2.53 5.02 -4.89
C PRO A 26 -3.00 3.99 -3.87
N ILE A 27 -2.51 2.76 -3.99
CA ILE A 27 -2.69 1.72 -2.97
C ILE A 27 -1.45 1.71 -2.09
N PHE A 28 -1.64 1.78 -0.78
CA PHE A 28 -0.55 1.81 0.18
C PHE A 28 -0.32 0.43 0.76
N ILE A 29 0.90 -0.09 0.69
CA ILE A 29 1.24 -1.43 1.16
C ILE A 29 2.42 -1.35 2.12
N GLU A 30 2.29 -2.02 3.25
CA GLU A 30 3.35 -2.18 4.23
C GLU A 30 3.50 -3.66 4.56
N THR A 31 4.73 -4.18 4.52
CA THR A 31 5.01 -5.59 4.84
C THR A 31 6.15 -5.65 5.84
N PHE A 32 5.85 -6.12 7.05
CA PHE A 32 6.83 -6.37 8.09
C PHE A 32 6.93 -7.86 8.35
N LYS A 33 7.98 -8.51 7.85
CA LYS A 33 8.09 -9.99 7.87
C LYS A 33 9.09 -10.53 8.88
N ASN A 34 10.24 -9.87 9.04
CA ASN A 34 11.34 -10.39 9.85
C ASN A 34 11.90 -9.34 10.83
N PRO A 35 11.35 -9.26 12.06
CA PRO A 35 11.87 -8.38 13.11
C PRO A 35 13.35 -8.58 13.43
N ARG A 36 13.91 -9.79 13.23
CA ARG A 36 15.31 -10.07 13.58
C ARG A 36 16.31 -9.37 12.67
N LEU A 37 15.89 -9.00 11.45
CA LEU A 37 16.74 -8.29 10.49
C LEU A 37 16.71 -6.77 10.69
N LEU A 38 15.89 -6.27 11.63
CA LEU A 38 15.71 -4.85 11.92
C LEU A 38 15.58 -3.99 10.64
N PRO A 39 14.69 -4.36 9.69
CA PRO A 39 14.55 -3.62 8.45
C PRO A 39 14.02 -2.21 8.72
N HIS A 40 14.44 -1.25 7.89
CA HIS A 40 13.75 0.05 7.84
C HIS A 40 12.30 -0.15 7.38
N MET A 41 11.39 0.55 8.04
CA MET A 41 10.00 0.64 7.61
C MET A 41 9.94 1.43 6.30
N TYR A 42 9.19 0.90 5.34
CA TYR A 42 8.79 1.63 4.15
C TYR A 42 7.35 1.27 3.82
N ILE A 43 6.64 2.24 3.23
CA ILE A 43 5.29 2.06 2.72
C ILE A 43 5.37 2.23 1.21
N GLU A 44 4.93 1.22 0.47
CA GLU A 44 4.85 1.28 -0.98
C GLU A 44 3.60 2.04 -1.39
N CYS A 45 3.76 2.96 -2.35
CA CYS A 45 2.66 3.69 -2.97
C CYS A 45 2.55 3.23 -4.42
N ILE A 46 1.54 2.41 -4.72
CA ILE A 46 1.36 1.80 -6.05
C ILE A 46 0.07 2.38 -6.68
N PRO A 47 0.18 3.33 -7.62
CA PRO A 47 -0.98 3.91 -8.29
C PRO A 47 -1.63 2.90 -9.23
N VAL A 48 -2.94 2.71 -9.07
CA VAL A 48 -3.79 1.91 -9.96
C VAL A 48 -4.73 2.81 -10.76
N PRO A 49 -5.15 2.42 -11.98
CA PRO A 49 -6.19 3.15 -12.71
C PRO A 49 -7.48 3.28 -11.89
N VAL A 50 -8.13 4.45 -11.93
CA VAL A 50 -9.40 4.70 -11.19
C VAL A 50 -10.47 3.65 -11.53
N GLU A 51 -10.54 3.22 -12.79
CA GLU A 51 -11.48 2.20 -13.25
C GLU A 51 -11.31 0.84 -12.55
N GLN A 52 -10.07 0.51 -12.15
CA GLN A 52 -9.73 -0.73 -11.47
C GLN A 52 -9.70 -0.59 -9.95
N ALA A 53 -9.65 0.63 -9.42
CA ALA A 53 -9.51 0.91 -7.99
C ALA A 53 -10.62 0.25 -7.14
N ASN A 54 -11.86 0.22 -7.66
CA ASN A 54 -13.00 -0.41 -6.97
C ASN A 54 -12.87 -1.94 -6.85
N LEU A 55 -12.06 -2.57 -7.69
CA LEU A 55 -11.82 -4.02 -7.66
C LEU A 55 -10.74 -4.40 -6.64
N VAL A 56 -9.83 -3.48 -6.34
CA VAL A 56 -8.66 -3.73 -5.48
C VAL A 56 -9.05 -4.38 -4.14
N PRO A 57 -10.04 -3.89 -3.36
CA PRO A 57 -10.38 -4.51 -2.08
C PRO A 57 -10.84 -5.96 -2.24
N MET A 58 -11.61 -6.28 -3.28
CA MET A 58 -12.08 -7.64 -3.54
C MET A 58 -10.91 -8.59 -3.84
N TYR A 59 -9.94 -8.15 -4.65
CA TYR A 59 -8.77 -8.93 -5.01
C TYR A 59 -7.88 -9.22 -3.78
N PHE A 60 -7.60 -8.20 -2.97
CA PHE A 60 -6.86 -8.38 -1.72
C PHE A 60 -7.58 -9.28 -0.74
N ARG A 61 -8.90 -9.12 -0.59
CA ARG A 61 -9.70 -9.98 0.29
C ARG A 61 -9.62 -11.44 -0.14
N LYS A 62 -9.75 -11.72 -1.43
CA LYS A 62 -9.63 -13.09 -1.95
C LYS A 62 -8.23 -13.67 -1.69
N ALA A 63 -7.19 -12.94 -2.08
CA ALA A 63 -5.81 -13.40 -1.94
C ALA A 63 -5.43 -13.64 -0.47
N LEU A 64 -5.87 -12.79 0.47
CA LEU A 64 -5.60 -12.98 1.89
C LEU A 64 -6.35 -14.19 2.50
N LEU A 65 -7.57 -14.48 2.05
CA LEU A 65 -8.30 -15.68 2.48
C LEU A 65 -7.64 -16.97 1.98
N GLU A 66 -7.08 -16.92 0.77
CA GLU A 66 -6.37 -18.03 0.13
C GLU A 66 -4.91 -18.15 0.58
N SER A 67 -4.33 -17.09 1.18
CA SER A 67 -2.97 -17.11 1.72
C SER A 67 -2.88 -17.91 3.03
N GLU A 68 -1.72 -18.53 3.26
CA GLU A 68 -1.39 -19.31 4.46
C GLU A 68 -2.33 -20.51 4.74
N SER A 69 -1.94 -21.33 5.72
CA SER A 69 -2.68 -22.53 6.13
C SER A 69 -4.12 -22.22 6.53
N MET A 70 -5.05 -23.14 6.23
CA MET A 70 -6.44 -23.08 6.70
C MET A 70 -6.58 -23.26 8.22
N TRP A 71 -5.50 -23.71 8.88
CA TRP A 71 -5.43 -23.93 10.32
C TRP A 71 -4.74 -22.77 11.06
N SER A 72 -4.66 -21.58 10.46
CA SER A 72 -4.13 -20.38 11.11
C SER A 72 -4.92 -20.07 12.38
N THR A 73 -4.21 -19.68 13.44
CA THR A 73 -4.87 -19.37 14.73
C THR A 73 -5.52 -17.99 14.71
N ASN A 74 -4.91 -17.04 14.00
CA ASN A 74 -5.43 -15.69 13.86
C ASN A 74 -6.43 -15.58 12.70
N LYS A 75 -7.30 -14.55 12.78
CA LYS A 75 -8.16 -14.19 11.65
C LYS A 75 -7.29 -13.80 10.45
N LYS A 76 -7.53 -14.43 9.30
CA LYS A 76 -6.80 -14.12 8.06
C LYS A 76 -6.94 -12.66 7.63
N ILE A 77 -8.09 -12.03 7.90
CA ILE A 77 -8.34 -10.63 7.54
C ILE A 77 -8.84 -9.87 8.76
N ILE A 78 -8.17 -8.76 9.04
CA ILE A 78 -8.60 -7.75 9.99
C ILE A 78 -8.92 -6.48 9.21
N GLU A 79 -10.19 -6.08 9.21
CA GLU A 79 -10.61 -4.83 8.57
C GLU A 79 -10.13 -3.62 9.38
N LEU A 80 -9.40 -2.75 8.69
CA LEU A 80 -8.93 -1.47 9.19
C LEU A 80 -9.97 -0.39 8.85
N ASN A 81 -10.25 0.45 9.83
CA ASN A 81 -11.13 1.59 9.66
C ASN A 81 -10.66 2.70 10.59
N HIS A 82 -10.07 3.74 9.98
CA HIS A 82 -9.50 4.87 10.70
C HIS A 82 -10.56 5.67 11.48
N HIS A 83 -11.79 5.81 10.96
CA HIS A 83 -12.90 6.48 11.66
C HIS A 83 -13.31 5.73 12.94
N ARG A 84 -13.15 4.41 12.99
CA ARG A 84 -13.45 3.59 14.19
C ARG A 84 -12.23 3.35 15.07
N SER A 85 -11.16 4.13 14.89
CA SER A 85 -9.88 3.97 15.57
C SER A 85 -9.28 2.56 15.45
N ARG A 86 -9.67 1.79 14.42
CA ARG A 86 -9.11 0.47 14.10
C ARG A 86 -7.94 0.63 13.14
N THR A 87 -6.88 1.27 13.63
CA THR A 87 -5.61 1.45 12.91
C THR A 87 -4.73 0.21 13.07
N LEU A 88 -3.72 0.06 12.21
CA LEU A 88 -2.75 -1.06 12.27
C LEU A 88 -2.16 -1.26 13.68
N LYS A 89 -1.75 -0.17 14.33
CA LYS A 89 -1.20 -0.15 15.70
C LYS A 89 -2.17 -0.70 16.76
N SER A 90 -3.48 -0.54 16.53
CA SER A 90 -4.51 -1.01 17.46
C SER A 90 -4.83 -2.50 17.28
N VAL A 91 -4.60 -3.06 16.09
CA VAL A 91 -5.02 -4.43 15.76
C VAL A 91 -3.88 -5.44 15.72
N ILE A 92 -2.64 -5.00 15.45
CA ILE A 92 -1.45 -5.87 15.45
C ILE A 92 -0.59 -5.57 16.69
N PRO A 93 -0.34 -6.57 17.56
CA PRO A 93 0.62 -6.44 18.65
C PRO A 93 2.03 -6.09 18.16
N LYS A 94 2.75 -5.28 18.96
CA LYS A 94 4.11 -4.84 18.62
C LYS A 94 5.06 -6.03 18.43
N GLY A 95 5.89 -5.95 17.38
CA GLY A 95 6.94 -6.93 17.10
C GLY A 95 6.48 -8.19 16.35
N LEU A 96 5.18 -8.34 16.10
CA LEU A 96 4.67 -9.43 15.28
C LEU A 96 4.75 -9.09 13.79
N PRO A 97 5.09 -10.06 12.92
CA PRO A 97 5.01 -9.88 11.48
C PRO A 97 3.59 -9.60 10.99
N TYR A 98 3.46 -8.71 10.01
CA TYR A 98 2.19 -8.38 9.39
C TYR A 98 2.34 -7.96 7.94
N PHE A 99 1.22 -8.06 7.25
CA PHE A 99 0.93 -7.41 5.98
C PHE A 99 -0.20 -6.41 6.20
N CYS A 100 -0.06 -5.20 5.67
CA CYS A 100 -1.07 -4.16 5.70
C CYS A 100 -1.26 -3.60 4.29
N VAL A 101 -2.51 -3.42 3.88
CA VAL A 101 -2.89 -2.70 2.68
C VAL A 101 -3.96 -1.68 3.02
N GLU A 102 -3.79 -0.45 2.55
CA GLU A 102 -4.74 0.64 2.74
C GLU A 102 -5.17 1.20 1.39
N PHE A 103 -6.46 1.49 1.31
CA PHE A 103 -7.16 1.99 0.14
C PHE A 103 -7.61 3.43 0.42
N PRO A 104 -7.28 4.41 -0.44
CA PRO A 104 -7.80 5.76 -0.32
C PRO A 104 -9.31 5.71 -0.41
N ALA A 105 -9.96 6.25 0.60
CA ALA A 105 -11.41 6.29 0.63
C ALA A 105 -11.98 7.34 -0.31
N ASP A 106 -13.28 7.19 -0.59
CA ASP A 106 -14.02 8.16 -1.38
C ASP A 106 -14.34 9.39 -0.53
N LYS A 107 -13.71 10.53 -0.87
CA LYS A 107 -13.95 11.81 -0.20
C LYS A 107 -15.42 12.22 -0.26
N SER A 108 -16.17 11.78 -1.28
CA SER A 108 -17.60 12.05 -1.38
C SER A 108 -18.43 11.38 -0.29
N LYS A 109 -17.91 10.34 0.37
CA LYS A 109 -18.60 9.59 1.41
C LYS A 109 -18.17 9.96 2.82
N ASN A 110 -17.31 10.97 2.97
CA ASN A 110 -16.70 11.34 4.25
C ASN A 110 -16.00 10.13 4.91
N GLU A 111 -15.52 9.20 4.10
CA GLU A 111 -14.82 8.00 4.55
C GLU A 111 -13.32 8.30 4.61
N ASN A 112 -12.66 7.90 5.71
CA ASN A 112 -11.21 7.92 5.84
C ASN A 112 -10.61 6.65 5.21
N LEU A 113 -9.28 6.62 5.00
CA LEU A 113 -8.52 5.43 4.62
C LEU A 113 -9.07 4.18 5.34
N TYR A 114 -9.36 3.14 4.55
CA TYR A 114 -9.75 1.83 5.04
C TYR A 114 -8.82 0.79 4.46
N GLY A 115 -8.79 -0.41 5.02
CA GLY A 115 -7.77 -1.37 4.61
C GLY A 115 -7.93 -2.74 5.21
N TYR A 116 -6.96 -3.59 4.93
CA TYR A 116 -6.83 -4.90 5.54
C TYR A 116 -5.47 -5.04 6.20
N ALA A 117 -5.47 -5.60 7.40
CA ALA A 117 -4.29 -6.13 8.05
C ALA A 117 -4.39 -7.65 8.14
N HIS A 118 -3.23 -8.28 8.06
CA HIS A 118 -3.06 -9.72 8.17
C HIS A 118 -1.80 -9.99 9.00
N MET A 119 -1.94 -10.80 10.05
CA MET A 119 -0.79 -11.22 10.87
C MET A 119 -0.13 -12.42 10.19
N ILE A 120 1.16 -12.31 9.87
CA ILE A 120 1.88 -13.35 9.14
C ILE A 120 2.39 -14.40 10.14
N GLU A 121 1.86 -15.62 10.06
CA GLU A 121 2.25 -16.75 10.89
C GLU A 121 3.37 -17.56 10.23
N GLU A 122 3.23 -17.87 8.94
CA GLU A 122 4.15 -18.69 8.16
C GLU A 122 5.10 -17.83 7.33
N ARG A 123 6.08 -17.22 8.00
CA ARG A 123 7.08 -16.36 7.34
C ARG A 123 7.79 -17.06 6.16
N GLY A 124 7.96 -18.37 6.16
CA GLY A 124 8.58 -19.06 5.01
C GLY A 124 7.76 -18.93 3.72
N GLN A 125 6.44 -18.96 3.84
CA GLN A 125 5.49 -19.08 2.73
C GLN A 125 4.95 -17.72 2.27
N PHE A 126 4.89 -16.72 3.15
CA PHE A 126 4.32 -15.42 2.79
C PHE A 126 5.31 -14.56 1.97
N PRO A 127 5.07 -14.25 0.68
CA PRO A 127 6.01 -13.51 -0.14
C PRO A 127 6.10 -12.03 0.25
N LEU A 128 7.29 -11.43 0.20
CA LEU A 128 7.47 -9.98 0.46
C LEU A 128 6.78 -9.12 -0.61
N TYR A 129 6.63 -9.66 -1.82
CA TYR A 129 5.99 -9.00 -2.95
C TYR A 129 4.48 -9.30 -3.04
N PHE A 130 3.86 -9.89 -2.01
CA PHE A 130 2.45 -10.32 -2.01
C PHE A 130 1.51 -9.23 -2.55
N GLY A 131 1.61 -8.00 -2.03
CA GLY A 131 0.76 -6.91 -2.49
C GLY A 131 1.04 -6.47 -3.94
N ARG A 132 2.29 -6.56 -4.39
CA ARG A 132 2.66 -6.24 -5.77
C ARG A 132 2.17 -7.29 -6.75
N GLU A 133 2.19 -8.56 -6.36
CA GLU A 133 1.66 -9.67 -7.16
C GLU A 133 0.15 -9.49 -7.43
N ILE A 134 -0.62 -9.16 -6.39
CA ILE A 134 -2.06 -8.91 -6.50
C ILE A 134 -2.33 -7.74 -7.44
N LEU A 135 -1.62 -6.62 -7.26
CA LEU A 135 -1.80 -5.43 -8.09
C LEU A 135 -1.29 -5.63 -9.52
N GLY A 136 -0.18 -6.35 -9.70
CA GLY A 136 0.36 -6.70 -11.02
C GLY A 136 -0.58 -7.61 -11.80
N GLY A 137 -1.20 -8.58 -11.13
CA GLY A 137 -2.25 -9.42 -11.70
C GLY A 137 -3.49 -8.62 -12.10
N LEU A 138 -3.95 -7.70 -11.24
CA LEU A 138 -5.09 -6.82 -11.53
C LEU A 138 -4.84 -5.92 -12.74
N MET A 139 -3.64 -5.34 -12.84
CA MET A 139 -3.25 -4.44 -13.93
C MET A 139 -2.78 -5.18 -15.20
N GLN A 140 -2.79 -6.52 -15.20
CA GLN A 140 -2.31 -7.36 -16.32
C GLN A 140 -0.86 -7.03 -16.72
N ILE A 141 0.03 -6.92 -15.73
CA ILE A 141 1.46 -6.72 -15.98
C ILE A 141 2.08 -8.08 -16.32
N ASP A 142 2.35 -8.30 -17.61
CA ASP A 142 2.82 -9.58 -18.17
C ASP A 142 4.19 -10.03 -17.69
N ASN A 143 5.01 -9.14 -17.12
CA ASN A 143 6.37 -9.46 -16.68
C ASN A 143 6.45 -9.56 -15.15
N PRO A 144 6.47 -10.78 -14.57
CA PRO A 144 6.60 -11.00 -13.14
C PRO A 144 7.82 -10.38 -12.49
N LEU A 145 8.92 -10.21 -13.25
CA LEU A 145 10.16 -9.65 -12.71
C LEU A 145 9.96 -8.20 -12.26
N LEU A 146 9.01 -7.46 -12.83
CA LEU A 146 8.72 -6.09 -12.45
C LEU A 146 8.19 -5.98 -11.00
N TRP A 147 7.47 -6.98 -10.51
CA TRP A 147 6.90 -6.96 -9.16
C TRP A 147 7.59 -7.93 -8.19
N MET A 148 8.06 -9.10 -8.65
CA MET A 148 8.76 -10.09 -7.82
C MET A 148 10.14 -9.60 -7.37
N ARG A 149 10.89 -8.99 -8.30
CA ARG A 149 12.30 -8.59 -8.13
C ARG A 149 12.59 -7.35 -8.98
N PRO A 150 12.01 -6.19 -8.62
CA PRO A 150 12.33 -4.95 -9.32
C PRO A 150 13.85 -4.75 -9.32
N SER A 151 14.41 -4.51 -10.51
CA SER A 151 15.85 -4.36 -10.68
C SER A 151 16.34 -3.10 -9.99
N ASN A 152 17.28 -3.23 -9.06
CA ASN A 152 17.98 -2.07 -8.46
C ASN A 152 19.01 -1.44 -9.43
N LYS A 153 19.06 -1.88 -10.69
CA LYS A 153 20.06 -1.48 -11.68
C LYS A 153 19.47 -0.58 -12.76
N GLU A 154 18.50 0.26 -12.43
CA GLU A 154 18.13 1.31 -13.36
C GLU A 154 19.29 2.31 -13.51
N PRO A 155 19.64 2.71 -14.74
CA PRO A 155 20.61 3.77 -14.99
C PRO A 155 20.26 5.04 -14.20
N GLU A 156 21.28 5.72 -13.68
CA GLU A 156 21.13 6.92 -12.84
C GLU A 156 20.30 8.00 -13.55
N ASP A 157 20.50 8.19 -14.86
CA ASP A 157 19.76 9.15 -15.68
C ASP A 157 18.24 8.89 -15.68
N ILE A 158 17.83 7.61 -15.62
CA ILE A 158 16.41 7.23 -15.57
C ILE A 158 15.83 7.53 -14.20
N ILE A 159 16.59 7.24 -13.14
CA ILE A 159 16.21 7.57 -11.76
C ILE A 159 16.05 9.09 -11.61
N GLU A 160 17.00 9.87 -12.11
CA GLU A 160 16.96 11.33 -12.05
C GLU A 160 15.74 11.90 -12.78
N LYS A 161 15.41 11.36 -13.96
CA LYS A 161 14.22 11.75 -14.73
C LYS A 161 12.94 11.44 -13.96
N LYS A 162 12.81 10.24 -13.39
CA LYS A 162 11.64 9.85 -12.57
C LYS A 162 11.49 10.71 -11.33
N CYS A 163 12.60 10.97 -10.62
CA CYS A 163 12.62 11.85 -9.46
C CYS A 163 12.23 13.29 -9.81
N THR A 164 12.76 13.83 -10.91
CA THR A 164 12.44 15.18 -11.38
C THR A 164 10.97 15.30 -11.77
N PHE A 165 10.46 14.30 -12.49
CA PHE A 165 9.04 14.20 -12.84
C PHE A 165 8.15 14.22 -11.58
N LEU A 166 8.44 13.37 -10.59
CA LEU A 166 7.67 13.30 -9.35
C LEU A 166 7.77 14.61 -8.56
N LYS A 167 8.95 15.23 -8.48
CA LYS A 167 9.14 16.55 -7.84
C LYS A 167 8.28 17.64 -8.50
N GLN A 168 8.22 17.67 -9.82
CA GLN A 168 7.39 18.63 -10.56
C GLN A 168 5.90 18.39 -10.31
N LEU A 169 5.49 17.12 -10.31
CA LEU A 169 4.11 16.71 -10.03
C LEU A 169 3.70 17.12 -8.61
N TRP A 170 4.58 16.89 -7.63
CA TRP A 170 4.37 17.29 -6.23
C TRP A 170 4.20 18.80 -6.07
N LYS A 171 5.08 19.59 -6.71
CA LYS A 171 4.99 21.06 -6.70
C LYS A 171 3.66 21.57 -7.25
N LYS A 172 3.16 20.98 -8.35
CA LYS A 172 1.87 21.34 -8.94
C LYS A 172 0.71 21.10 -7.96
N ASN A 173 0.75 19.98 -7.23
CA ASN A 173 -0.27 19.65 -6.25
C ASN A 173 -0.28 20.62 -5.06
N ILE A 174 0.90 20.95 -4.51
CA ILE A 174 1.02 21.92 -3.40
C ILE A 174 0.43 23.28 -3.81
N ASN A 175 0.82 23.80 -4.98
CA ASN A 175 0.36 25.12 -5.43
C ASN A 175 -1.17 25.18 -5.57
N LYS A 176 -1.80 24.08 -6.00
CA LYS A 176 -3.26 23.97 -6.11
C LYS A 176 -3.96 23.96 -4.74
N LEU A 177 -3.33 23.38 -3.71
CA LEU A 177 -3.87 23.37 -2.35
C LEU A 177 -3.75 24.74 -1.64
N SER A 178 -2.83 25.59 -2.09
CA SER A 178 -2.63 26.95 -1.57
C SER A 178 -3.45 28.04 -2.27
N THR A 179 -4.23 27.70 -3.30
CA THR A 179 -5.14 28.62 -4.02
C THR A 179 -6.58 28.28 -3.71
#